data_AF-A0A821BDK5-F1
#
_entry.id   AF-A0A821BDK5-F1
#
_cell.length_a   1.000
_cell.length_b   1.000
_cell.length_c   1.000
_cell.angle_alpha   90.00
_cell.angle_beta   90.00
_cell.angle_gamma   90.00
#
_symmetry.space_group_name_H-M   'P 1'
#
loop_
_entity.id
_entity.type
_entity.pdbx_description
1 polymer ?
#
loop_
_entity_poly.entity_id
_entity_poly.type
_entity_poly.pdbx_seq_one_letter_code
_entity_poly.pdbx_strand_id
1 'polypeptide(L)'
;TAITTATPIQSTECFSLITPNDIINPIWNTKAGGNSFPASPGYGIGQYPPHEGPQNAFDLSVDTKYLSFGNDVEGDSTGEEGLHTGFYVTPNRDLSCAQGFYFTTADDFPERDPMMITIEGSYESNLTLGSSWNLIYNGPSGLEIDPGRKSTGMDKYILDEQWFASYRVLVTAIRDQGNATQYSQFHLVGNDGIEDNFQVGLKTTENDSEETTSATVEKKIKYVLRKCRRLVSTIKYSNVFQLFLRDLIQEYNNANGIKIKRSLQLDVRTLWNSTHYMLEAFIIFRPIIDNLFKNIRKMNLSKKQANNLTKLEMSSTCWDIVELLLKVLTPF
;
A
#
# COMPACT_ATOMS: atom_id res chain seq x y z
N THR A 1 2.67 -18.15 42.70
CA THR A 1 1.95 -17.38 41.68
C THR A 1 2.97 -16.94 40.66
N ALA A 2 3.04 -17.60 39.50
CA ALA A 2 4.05 -17.29 38.48
C ALA A 2 3.62 -16.03 37.72
N ILE A 3 4.48 -15.01 37.77
CA ILE A 3 4.30 -13.74 37.06
C ILE A 3 4.76 -13.98 35.62
N THR A 4 3.81 -14.05 34.69
CA THR A 4 4.08 -14.09 33.26
C THR A 4 4.60 -12.71 32.84
N THR A 5 5.90 -12.57 32.67
CA THR A 5 6.51 -11.41 32.03
C THR A 5 6.17 -11.46 30.55
N ALA A 6 5.28 -10.56 30.12
CA ALA A 6 5.03 -10.32 28.70
C ALA A 6 6.31 -9.80 28.05
N THR A 7 6.73 -10.47 26.98
CA THR A 7 7.82 -10.03 26.11
C THR A 7 7.44 -8.70 25.46
N PRO A 8 8.34 -7.70 25.36
CA PRO A 8 8.03 -6.46 24.65
C PRO A 8 7.81 -6.78 23.18
N ILE A 9 6.69 -6.34 22.62
CA ILE A 9 6.45 -6.28 21.18
C ILE A 9 7.49 -5.29 20.63
N GLN A 10 8.29 -5.71 19.65
CA GLN A 10 9.22 -4.81 18.95
C GLN A 10 8.42 -3.63 18.38
N SER A 11 8.82 -2.41 18.71
CA SER A 11 8.32 -1.21 18.05
C SER A 11 8.70 -1.29 16.57
N THR A 12 7.71 -1.38 15.69
CA THR A 12 7.92 -1.17 14.25
C THR A 12 8.45 0.25 14.07
N GLU A 13 9.67 0.39 13.54
CA GLU A 13 10.24 1.70 13.23
C GLU A 13 9.43 2.36 12.10
N CYS A 14 8.73 3.46 12.39
CA CYS A 14 8.09 4.29 11.38
C CYS A 14 9.14 5.10 10.63
N PHE A 15 9.03 5.18 9.30
CA PHE A 15 9.90 6.00 8.46
C PHE A 15 9.08 6.83 7.49
N SER A 16 9.75 7.76 6.79
CA SER A 16 9.09 8.62 5.82
C SER A 16 8.63 7.83 4.59
N LEU A 17 7.33 7.90 4.29
CA LEU A 17 6.67 7.22 3.18
C LEU A 17 6.84 7.94 1.84
N ILE A 18 7.32 9.18 1.83
CA ILE A 18 7.57 9.96 0.63
C ILE A 18 9.03 10.43 0.68
N THR A 19 9.74 10.32 -0.44
CA THR A 19 11.15 10.70 -0.57
C THR A 19 11.33 11.87 -1.53
N PRO A 20 12.47 12.57 -1.47
CA PRO A 20 12.80 13.64 -2.43
C PRO A 20 12.79 13.22 -3.91
N ASN A 21 12.89 11.91 -4.19
CA ASN A 21 12.89 11.38 -5.56
C ASN A 21 11.50 11.04 -6.08
N ASP A 22 10.49 11.04 -5.22
CA ASP A 22 9.11 10.75 -5.64
C ASP A 22 8.55 11.93 -6.43
N ILE A 23 7.78 11.62 -7.47
CA ILE A 23 7.14 12.65 -8.30
C ILE A 23 5.89 13.14 -7.58
N ILE A 24 5.90 14.40 -7.16
CA ILE A 24 4.76 15.03 -6.48
C ILE A 24 3.88 15.72 -7.52
N ASN A 25 2.63 15.27 -7.63
CA ASN A 25 1.69 15.78 -8.62
C ASN A 25 0.76 16.81 -7.95
N PRO A 26 0.93 18.11 -8.22
CA PRO A 26 0.15 19.15 -7.57
C PRO A 26 -1.26 19.20 -8.16
N ILE A 27 -2.25 19.42 -7.30
CA ILE A 27 -3.67 19.40 -7.69
C ILE A 27 -4.45 20.53 -7.03
N TRP A 28 -5.57 20.88 -7.66
CA TRP A 28 -6.50 21.90 -7.19
C TRP A 28 -7.96 21.58 -7.53
N ASN A 29 -8.86 22.43 -7.01
CA ASN A 29 -10.32 22.35 -7.16
C ASN A 29 -10.88 20.95 -6.88
N THR A 30 -10.57 20.46 -5.69
CA THR A 30 -10.98 19.12 -5.28
C THR A 30 -11.33 19.04 -3.80
N LYS A 31 -11.96 17.93 -3.42
CA LYS A 31 -12.32 17.60 -2.04
C LYS A 31 -12.13 16.11 -1.84
N ALA A 32 -12.18 15.64 -0.60
CA ALA A 32 -12.19 14.21 -0.32
C ALA A 32 -13.27 13.48 -1.15
N GLY A 33 -12.90 12.39 -1.81
CA GLY A 33 -13.71 11.63 -2.77
C GLY A 33 -14.06 12.35 -4.07
N GLY A 34 -13.57 13.57 -4.29
CA GLY A 34 -13.82 14.39 -5.48
C GLY A 34 -12.74 14.23 -6.57
N ASN A 35 -13.14 14.47 -7.82
CA ASN A 35 -12.18 14.58 -8.93
C ASN A 35 -11.23 15.75 -8.69
N SER A 36 -10.04 15.68 -9.25
CA SER A 36 -9.00 16.70 -9.11
C SER A 36 -8.45 17.14 -10.46
N PHE A 37 -8.01 18.39 -10.51
CA PHE A 37 -7.38 18.97 -11.69
C PHE A 37 -5.88 19.19 -11.43
N PRO A 38 -5.00 18.91 -12.40
CA PRO A 38 -3.58 19.23 -12.26
C PRO A 38 -3.37 20.74 -12.06
N ALA A 39 -2.53 21.11 -11.11
CA ALA A 39 -2.05 22.47 -10.97
C ALA A 39 -0.81 22.72 -11.85
N SER A 40 -0.54 23.97 -12.19
CA SER A 40 0.55 24.33 -13.13
C SER A 40 1.40 25.50 -12.62
N PRO A 41 2.66 25.64 -13.07
CA PRO A 41 3.48 26.80 -12.72
C PRO A 41 2.85 28.12 -13.21
N GLY A 42 2.78 29.12 -12.33
CA GLY A 42 2.21 30.45 -12.62
C GLY A 42 1.69 31.16 -11.37
N TYR A 43 0.92 32.24 -11.55
CA TYR A 43 0.45 33.13 -10.48
C TYR A 43 -1.08 33.30 -10.44
N GLY A 44 -1.82 32.45 -11.14
CA GLY A 44 -3.28 32.47 -11.20
C GLY A 44 -3.95 31.27 -10.57
N ILE A 45 -5.24 31.12 -10.87
CA ILE A 45 -6.09 30.01 -10.41
C ILE A 45 -5.51 28.67 -10.85
N GLY A 46 -5.39 27.75 -9.90
CA GLY A 46 -4.83 26.41 -10.10
C GLY A 46 -3.33 26.44 -10.37
N GLN A 47 -2.63 27.47 -9.89
CA GLN A 47 -1.21 27.64 -10.11
C GLN A 47 -0.40 27.75 -8.81
N TYR A 48 0.91 27.60 -8.98
CA TYR A 48 1.94 27.78 -7.95
C TYR A 48 3.13 28.53 -8.55
N PRO A 49 3.83 29.39 -7.80
CA PRO A 49 4.99 30.10 -8.32
C PRO A 49 6.04 29.12 -8.87
N PRO A 50 6.66 29.37 -10.03
CA PRO A 50 7.56 28.41 -10.66
C PRO A 50 8.74 27.91 -9.79
N HIS A 51 9.17 28.71 -8.81
CA HIS A 51 10.25 28.37 -7.88
C HIS A 51 9.77 27.85 -6.52
N GLU A 52 8.45 27.79 -6.31
CA GLU A 52 7.80 27.36 -5.07
C GLU A 52 6.87 26.16 -5.33
N GLY A 53 7.32 25.25 -6.18
CA GLY A 53 6.56 24.08 -6.61
C GLY A 53 6.48 22.96 -5.56
N PRO A 54 5.67 21.93 -5.82
CA PRO A 54 5.36 20.88 -4.84
C PRO A 54 6.58 20.07 -4.38
N GLN A 55 7.61 19.93 -5.21
CA GLN A 55 8.81 19.16 -4.85
C GLN A 55 9.56 19.77 -3.66
N ASN A 56 9.45 21.08 -3.47
CA ASN A 56 10.07 21.78 -2.35
C ASN A 56 9.53 21.32 -1.00
N ALA A 57 8.33 20.76 -0.93
CA ALA A 57 7.78 20.22 0.31
C ALA A 57 8.41 18.87 0.74
N PHE A 58 9.30 18.31 -0.08
CA PHE A 58 9.86 16.96 0.10
C PHE A 58 11.37 16.92 -0.16
N ASP A 59 12.03 18.06 -0.27
CA ASP A 59 13.47 18.18 -0.60
C ASP A 59 14.39 18.17 0.63
N LEU A 60 13.84 17.96 1.84
CA LEU A 60 14.55 17.98 3.12
C LEU A 60 15.18 19.34 3.46
N SER A 61 14.63 20.43 2.92
CA SER A 61 15.07 21.79 3.15
C SER A 61 13.95 22.67 3.70
N VAL A 62 14.21 23.34 4.82
CA VAL A 62 13.28 24.33 5.39
C VAL A 62 13.41 25.71 4.73
N ASP A 63 14.35 25.87 3.81
CA ASP A 63 14.62 27.13 3.10
C ASP A 63 13.85 27.26 1.78
N THR A 64 13.19 26.20 1.36
CA THR A 64 12.34 26.11 0.18
C THR A 64 10.90 25.82 0.63
N LYS A 65 9.92 26.12 -0.22
CA LYS A 65 8.50 25.91 0.11
C LYS A 65 7.66 25.51 -1.09
N TYR A 66 6.60 24.77 -0.80
CA TYR A 66 5.47 24.66 -1.72
C TYR A 66 4.45 25.74 -1.36
N LEU A 67 4.07 26.56 -2.34
CA LEU A 67 2.98 27.51 -2.25
C LEU A 67 1.94 27.20 -3.32
N SER A 68 0.66 27.29 -2.97
CA SER A 68 -0.45 27.06 -3.89
C SER A 68 -1.52 28.13 -3.73
N PHE A 69 -1.87 28.81 -4.83
CA PHE A 69 -2.93 29.83 -4.86
C PHE A 69 -4.33 29.21 -4.87
N GLY A 70 -4.45 27.97 -5.36
CA GLY A 70 -5.70 27.23 -5.38
C GLY A 70 -6.79 27.84 -6.25
N ASN A 71 -7.92 28.21 -5.67
CA ASN A 71 -9.08 28.67 -6.45
C ASN A 71 -9.02 30.16 -6.79
N ASP A 72 -7.91 30.83 -6.53
CA ASP A 72 -7.77 32.28 -6.70
C ASP A 72 -6.43 32.67 -7.33
N VAL A 73 -6.24 33.97 -7.56
CA VAL A 73 -5.08 34.59 -8.18
C VAL A 73 -4.17 35.25 -7.15
N GLU A 74 -2.91 35.47 -7.53
CA GLU A 74 -1.98 36.24 -6.70
C GLU A 74 -2.54 37.64 -6.36
N GLY A 75 -2.60 37.93 -5.06
CA GLY A 75 -2.96 39.26 -4.55
C GLY A 75 -4.43 39.45 -4.16
N ASP A 76 -5.30 38.45 -4.36
CA ASP A 76 -6.61 38.41 -3.71
C ASP A 76 -6.48 37.94 -2.25
N SER A 77 -7.39 38.29 -1.35
CA SER A 77 -7.32 37.89 0.08
C SER A 77 -8.73 37.70 0.67
N THR A 78 -9.55 36.97 -0.07
CA THR A 78 -10.90 36.54 0.31
C THR A 78 -10.91 35.56 1.50
N GLY A 79 -9.79 34.88 1.75
CA GLY A 79 -9.63 33.86 2.80
C GLY A 79 -10.02 32.45 2.37
N GLU A 80 -10.32 32.23 1.08
CA GLU A 80 -10.60 30.91 0.50
C GLU A 80 -9.46 30.41 -0.40
N GLU A 81 -8.39 31.18 -0.53
CA GLU A 81 -7.23 30.88 -1.35
C GLU A 81 -6.41 29.71 -0.79
N GLY A 82 -5.80 28.93 -1.68
CA GLY A 82 -5.05 27.73 -1.31
C GLY A 82 -5.91 26.56 -0.78
N LEU A 83 -7.19 26.77 -0.46
CA LEU A 83 -8.11 25.71 -0.08
C LEU A 83 -8.38 24.77 -1.27
N HIS A 84 -8.74 23.52 -0.97
CA HIS A 84 -9.07 22.52 -2.00
C HIS A 84 -7.89 22.20 -2.92
N THR A 85 -6.67 22.41 -2.42
CA THR A 85 -5.42 22.12 -3.12
C THR A 85 -4.54 21.15 -2.34
N GLY A 86 -3.53 20.64 -3.02
CA GLY A 86 -2.48 19.86 -2.40
C GLY A 86 -1.74 19.07 -3.46
N PHE A 87 -1.60 17.78 -3.23
CA PHE A 87 -0.90 16.90 -4.15
C PHE A 87 -1.39 15.46 -4.03
N TYR A 88 -1.09 14.67 -5.05
CA TYR A 88 -1.01 13.23 -4.88
C TYR A 88 0.37 12.72 -5.28
N VAL A 89 0.71 11.57 -4.73
CA VAL A 89 1.99 10.90 -4.97
C VAL A 89 1.76 9.39 -5.01
N THR A 90 2.47 8.74 -5.93
CA THR A 90 2.72 7.30 -5.89
C THR A 90 4.17 7.15 -5.46
N PRO A 91 4.45 6.95 -4.16
CA PRO A 91 5.82 6.81 -3.70
C PRO A 91 6.52 5.66 -4.43
N ASN A 92 7.83 5.78 -4.68
CA ASN A 92 8.63 4.76 -5.35
C ASN A 92 8.98 3.60 -4.39
N ARG A 93 7.93 2.95 -3.91
CA ARG A 93 7.93 1.81 -3.01
C ARG A 93 6.64 1.02 -3.24
N ASP A 94 6.55 -0.15 -2.63
CA ASP A 94 5.31 -0.93 -2.63
C ASP A 94 4.24 -0.25 -1.75
N LEU A 95 3.16 -0.97 -1.47
CA LEU A 95 2.15 -0.45 -0.57
C LEU A 95 2.76 -0.07 0.77
N SER A 96 2.25 1.00 1.33
CA SER A 96 2.60 1.44 2.67
C SER A 96 1.34 1.71 3.48
N CYS A 97 1.47 1.64 4.80
CA CYS A 97 0.48 2.02 5.77
C CYS A 97 0.91 3.36 6.38
N ALA A 98 0.14 4.41 6.13
CA ALA A 98 0.38 5.71 6.74
C ALA A 98 -0.11 5.68 8.19
N GLN A 99 0.75 6.07 9.13
CA GLN A 99 0.46 6.01 10.56
C GLN A 99 0.53 7.37 11.23
N GLY A 100 1.20 8.33 10.59
CA GLY A 100 1.21 9.70 11.05
C GLY A 100 1.79 10.65 10.02
N PHE A 101 1.76 11.93 10.37
CA PHE A 101 2.36 12.97 9.56
C PHE A 101 2.66 14.21 10.41
N TYR A 102 3.47 15.10 9.84
CA TYR A 102 3.67 16.45 10.37
C TYR A 102 4.05 17.41 9.24
N PHE A 103 3.81 18.70 9.47
CA PHE A 103 4.23 19.79 8.61
C PHE A 103 5.37 20.58 9.24
N THR A 104 6.19 21.18 8.39
CA THR A 104 7.09 22.29 8.76
C THR A 104 6.62 23.55 8.06
N THR A 105 6.50 24.62 8.83
CA THR A 105 6.02 25.92 8.32
C THR A 105 7.00 26.54 7.34
N ALA A 106 6.50 27.40 6.44
CA ALA A 106 7.33 28.16 5.51
C ALA A 106 8.01 29.37 6.19
N ASP A 107 8.67 30.20 5.39
CA ASP A 107 9.46 31.36 5.82
C ASP A 107 8.69 32.69 5.90
N ASP A 108 7.44 32.67 5.45
CA ASP A 108 6.62 33.82 5.06
C ASP A 108 5.44 34.04 6.06
N PHE A 109 4.23 34.39 5.62
CA PHE A 109 3.03 34.69 6.38
C PHE A 109 2.43 33.46 7.07
N PRO A 110 2.25 33.48 8.41
CA PRO A 110 1.61 32.40 9.16
C PRO A 110 0.14 32.17 8.82
N GLU A 111 -0.54 33.17 8.24
CA GLU A 111 -1.95 33.11 7.81
C GLU A 111 -2.19 32.03 6.75
N ARG A 112 -1.15 31.73 5.95
CA ARG A 112 -1.16 30.73 4.86
C ARG A 112 -0.90 29.29 5.33
N ASP A 113 -0.66 29.08 6.62
CA ASP A 113 -0.39 27.73 7.15
C ASP A 113 -1.62 26.83 7.00
N PRO A 114 -1.48 25.58 6.52
CA PRO A 114 -2.55 24.60 6.56
C PRO A 114 -2.98 24.35 8.00
N MET A 115 -4.26 24.51 8.31
CA MET A 115 -4.84 24.22 9.63
C MET A 115 -5.58 22.89 9.65
N MET A 116 -6.30 22.59 8.57
CA MET A 116 -7.05 21.36 8.40
C MET A 116 -6.68 20.73 7.07
N ILE A 117 -6.62 19.40 7.07
CA ILE A 117 -6.32 18.62 5.88
C ILE A 117 -7.22 17.39 5.78
N THR A 118 -7.22 16.78 4.59
CA THR A 118 -7.58 15.39 4.41
C THR A 118 -6.41 14.60 3.85
N ILE A 119 -6.29 13.34 4.26
CA ILE A 119 -5.40 12.37 3.63
C ILE A 119 -6.25 11.20 3.13
N GLU A 120 -5.99 10.79 1.89
CA GLU A 120 -6.66 9.68 1.25
C GLU A 120 -5.64 8.69 0.68
N GLY A 121 -6.01 7.42 0.63
CA GLY A 121 -5.22 6.35 0.05
C GLY A 121 -5.88 5.74 -1.20
N SER A 122 -5.08 5.28 -2.16
CA SER A 122 -5.55 4.63 -3.40
C SER A 122 -4.76 3.37 -3.77
N TYR A 123 -5.42 2.47 -4.49
CA TYR A 123 -4.84 1.33 -5.21
C TYR A 123 -4.94 1.49 -6.74
N GLU A 124 -5.61 2.54 -7.20
CA GLU A 124 -6.00 2.69 -8.60
C GLU A 124 -4.90 3.41 -9.38
N SER A 125 -4.88 3.20 -10.69
CA SER A 125 -3.94 3.88 -11.58
C SER A 125 -4.42 5.27 -12.01
N ASN A 126 -5.74 5.49 -12.05
CA ASN A 126 -6.32 6.78 -12.42
C ASN A 126 -6.54 7.68 -11.19
N LEU A 127 -5.52 8.47 -10.86
CA LEU A 127 -5.44 9.25 -9.62
C LEU A 127 -6.15 10.62 -9.70
N THR A 128 -6.66 11.02 -10.87
CA THR A 128 -7.45 12.26 -11.00
C THR A 128 -8.94 12.06 -10.67
N LEU A 129 -9.42 10.82 -10.68
CA LEU A 129 -10.81 10.48 -10.34
C LEU A 129 -11.01 10.39 -8.83
N GLY A 130 -12.05 11.04 -8.32
CA GLY A 130 -12.41 11.03 -6.91
C GLY A 130 -12.75 9.65 -6.37
N SER A 131 -13.37 8.80 -7.21
CA SER A 131 -13.71 7.42 -6.88
C SER A 131 -12.50 6.51 -6.63
N SER A 132 -11.29 6.96 -6.98
CA SER A 132 -10.05 6.23 -6.74
C SER A 132 -9.57 6.33 -5.30
N TRP A 133 -10.12 7.24 -4.51
CA TRP A 133 -9.57 7.64 -3.22
C TRP A 133 -10.44 7.17 -2.05
N ASN A 134 -9.79 6.63 -1.02
CA ASN A 134 -10.40 6.26 0.26
C ASN A 134 -9.91 7.22 1.34
N LEU A 135 -10.83 7.90 2.01
CA LEU A 135 -10.49 8.83 3.09
C LEU A 135 -9.98 8.09 4.33
N ILE A 136 -8.76 8.43 4.75
CA ILE A 136 -8.09 7.82 5.92
C ILE A 136 -7.80 8.82 7.02
N TYR A 137 -7.82 10.12 6.70
CA TYR A 137 -7.67 11.19 7.68
C TYR A 137 -8.49 12.41 7.26
N ASN A 138 -9.19 13.01 8.21
CA ASN A 138 -9.84 14.31 8.06
C ASN A 138 -9.75 15.04 9.39
N GLY A 139 -8.96 16.10 9.44
CA GLY A 139 -8.66 16.72 10.72
C GLY A 139 -7.54 17.76 10.68
N PRO A 140 -7.08 18.16 11.86
CA PRO A 140 -6.03 19.17 12.00
C PRO A 140 -4.68 18.77 11.39
N SER A 141 -3.91 19.76 10.94
CA SER A 141 -2.59 19.56 10.32
C SER A 141 -1.43 19.36 11.31
N GLY A 142 -1.58 19.75 12.58
CA GLY A 142 -0.46 19.91 13.52
C GLY A 142 0.05 21.33 13.65
N LEU A 143 -0.46 22.28 12.87
CA LEU A 143 -0.12 23.70 12.91
C LEU A 143 -1.17 24.56 13.63
N GLU A 144 -2.12 23.97 14.36
CA GLU A 144 -3.18 24.73 15.04
C GLU A 144 -2.61 25.79 16.00
N ILE A 145 -1.48 25.45 16.62
CA ILE A 145 -0.62 26.37 17.37
C ILE A 145 0.56 26.69 16.47
N ASP A 146 0.79 27.97 16.15
CA ASP A 146 1.92 28.39 15.30
C ASP A 146 3.26 28.05 15.98
N PRO A 147 4.08 27.15 15.40
CA PRO A 147 5.39 26.80 15.95
C PRO A 147 6.47 27.85 15.63
N GLY A 148 6.11 28.95 14.95
CA GLY A 148 7.05 29.89 14.34
C GLY A 148 7.36 29.51 12.89
N ARG A 149 8.22 30.28 12.22
CA ARG A 149 8.60 30.06 10.81
C ARG A 149 9.76 29.08 10.69
N LYS A 150 9.74 28.26 9.64
CA LYS A 150 10.69 27.16 9.43
C LYS A 150 10.74 26.19 10.62
N SER A 151 9.61 26.01 11.29
CA SER A 151 9.47 25.20 12.50
C SER A 151 8.48 24.07 12.27
N THR A 152 8.80 22.90 12.83
CA THR A 152 7.95 21.71 12.75
C THR A 152 6.76 21.84 13.72
N GLY A 153 5.58 21.51 13.23
CA GLY A 153 4.35 21.43 14.01
C GLY A 153 4.26 20.19 14.90
N MET A 154 3.09 19.98 15.49
CA MET A 154 2.80 18.77 16.25
C MET A 154 2.55 17.58 15.34
N ASP A 155 3.05 16.41 15.74
CA ASP A 155 2.74 15.15 15.07
C ASP A 155 1.25 14.83 15.13
N LYS A 156 0.72 14.33 14.02
CA LYS A 156 -0.64 13.81 13.91
C LYS A 156 -0.61 12.33 13.56
N TYR A 157 -1.58 11.59 14.08
CA TYR A 157 -1.67 10.15 13.90
C TYR A 157 -2.85 9.79 13.01
N ILE A 158 -2.63 8.81 12.14
CA ILE A 158 -3.63 8.19 11.28
C ILE A 158 -3.97 6.84 11.91
N LEU A 159 -5.25 6.64 12.25
CA LEU A 159 -5.71 5.41 12.90
C LEU A 159 -6.11 4.33 11.91
N ASP A 160 -6.21 4.67 10.62
CA ASP A 160 -6.47 3.71 9.56
C ASP A 160 -5.21 2.89 9.28
N GLU A 161 -5.32 1.57 9.40
CA GLU A 161 -4.21 0.62 9.23
C GLU A 161 -4.17 0.01 7.81
N GLN A 162 -4.94 0.58 6.88
CA GLN A 162 -4.98 0.11 5.50
C GLN A 162 -3.75 0.54 4.71
N TRP A 163 -3.30 -0.36 3.85
CA TRP A 163 -2.10 -0.22 3.05
C TRP A 163 -2.46 0.33 1.67
N PHE A 164 -1.78 1.36 1.17
CA PHE A 164 -2.10 2.01 -0.11
C PHE A 164 -0.86 2.18 -0.99
N ALA A 165 -1.09 2.26 -2.31
CA ALA A 165 -0.04 2.46 -3.30
C ALA A 165 0.24 3.94 -3.53
N SER A 166 -0.78 4.77 -3.33
CA SER A 166 -0.71 6.22 -3.54
C SER A 166 -1.45 6.94 -2.44
N TYR A 167 -1.00 8.17 -2.18
CA TYR A 167 -1.63 9.06 -1.21
C TYR A 167 -1.99 10.39 -1.86
N ARG A 168 -3.09 10.97 -1.38
CA ARG A 168 -3.52 12.33 -1.71
C ARG A 168 -3.69 13.12 -0.43
N VAL A 169 -3.13 14.33 -0.41
CA VAL A 169 -3.25 15.26 0.72
C VAL A 169 -3.89 16.54 0.20
N LEU A 170 -4.93 17.00 0.89
CA LEU A 170 -5.66 18.22 0.54
C LEU A 170 -5.72 19.16 1.74
N VAL A 171 -5.44 20.44 1.51
CA VAL A 171 -5.67 21.52 2.48
C VAL A 171 -7.14 21.92 2.44
N THR A 172 -7.79 21.90 3.60
CA THR A 172 -9.23 22.19 3.76
C THR A 172 -9.51 23.41 4.64
N ALA A 173 -8.51 23.93 5.35
CA ALA A 173 -8.55 25.23 5.99
C ALA A 173 -7.12 25.78 6.15
N ILE A 174 -6.98 27.10 6.14
CA ILE A 174 -5.74 27.82 6.49
C ILE A 174 -5.94 28.64 7.78
N ARG A 175 -4.86 29.17 8.36
CA ARG A 175 -4.87 29.81 9.69
C ARG A 175 -5.75 31.05 9.76
N ASP A 176 -5.66 31.90 8.76
CA ASP A 176 -6.42 33.14 8.67
C ASP A 176 -6.57 33.54 7.20
N GLN A 177 -6.94 34.80 6.92
CA GLN A 177 -7.02 35.36 5.58
C GLN A 177 -5.63 35.45 4.91
N GLY A 178 -5.21 34.34 4.31
CA GLY A 178 -4.05 34.26 3.43
C GLY A 178 -4.49 34.09 1.98
N ASN A 179 -3.72 34.66 1.05
CA ASN A 179 -3.95 34.56 -0.39
C ASN A 179 -3.44 33.25 -1.04
N ALA A 180 -3.04 32.27 -0.22
CA ALA A 180 -2.48 30.99 -0.65
C ALA A 180 -2.36 30.06 0.56
N THR A 181 -2.02 28.80 0.30
CA THR A 181 -1.48 27.90 1.33
C THR A 181 0.01 27.65 1.10
N GLN A 182 0.79 27.50 2.17
CA GLN A 182 2.22 27.21 2.07
C GLN A 182 2.77 26.34 3.20
N TYR A 183 3.82 25.60 2.90
CA TYR A 183 4.60 24.83 3.87
C TYR A 183 5.98 24.51 3.30
N SER A 184 6.99 24.45 4.16
CA SER A 184 8.35 24.10 3.74
C SER A 184 8.51 22.60 3.61
N GLN A 185 7.90 21.80 4.48
CA GLN A 185 7.95 20.34 4.39
C GLN A 185 6.62 19.70 4.78
N PHE A 186 6.33 18.55 4.17
CA PHE A 186 5.33 17.60 4.64
C PHE A 186 5.96 16.22 4.77
N HIS A 187 5.85 15.63 5.96
CA HIS A 187 6.33 14.28 6.19
C HIS A 187 5.14 13.37 6.45
N LEU A 188 4.93 12.41 5.56
CA LEU A 188 4.07 11.25 5.83
C LEU A 188 4.95 10.15 6.41
N VAL A 189 4.59 9.59 7.56
CA VAL A 189 5.32 8.52 8.22
C VAL A 189 4.46 7.28 8.40
N GLY A 190 5.11 6.14 8.37
CA GLY A 190 4.47 4.86 8.65
C GLY A 190 5.34 3.71 8.19
N ASN A 191 4.68 2.63 7.81
CA ASN A 191 5.33 1.39 7.43
C ASN A 191 5.13 1.14 5.93
N ASP A 192 6.18 1.24 5.13
CA ASP A 192 6.34 0.54 3.83
C ASP A 192 6.78 -0.92 3.95
N GLY A 193 7.29 -1.30 5.12
CA GLY A 193 7.64 -2.66 5.42
C GLY A 193 6.34 -3.38 5.73
N ILE A 194 5.76 -4.07 4.74
CA ILE A 194 4.88 -5.18 5.07
C ILE A 194 5.67 -6.03 6.06
N GLU A 195 5.28 -6.01 7.34
CA GLU A 195 5.55 -7.13 8.22
C GLU A 195 4.84 -8.29 7.55
N ASP A 196 5.57 -8.97 6.67
CA ASP A 196 5.11 -10.21 6.09
C ASP A 196 5.00 -11.13 7.28
N ASN A 197 3.77 -11.34 7.76
CA ASN A 197 3.41 -12.36 8.73
C ASN A 197 3.74 -13.78 8.20
N PHE A 198 4.56 -13.90 7.16
CA PHE A 198 5.51 -14.97 6.97
C PHE A 198 6.36 -15.13 8.24
N GLN A 199 5.80 -15.84 9.20
CA GLN A 199 6.51 -16.42 10.33
C GLN A 199 7.84 -16.97 9.83
N VAL A 200 8.94 -16.33 10.23
CA VAL A 200 10.32 -16.79 9.99
C VAL A 200 10.54 -18.19 10.57
N GLY A 201 9.58 -18.71 11.35
CA GLY A 201 9.44 -20.11 11.73
C GLY A 201 8.45 -20.89 10.86
N LEU A 202 8.80 -21.16 9.59
CA LEU A 202 8.53 -22.51 9.11
C LEU A 202 9.28 -23.45 10.06
N LYS A 203 8.57 -24.14 10.95
CA LYS A 203 9.14 -25.31 11.65
C LYS A 203 9.56 -26.30 10.58
N THR A 204 10.80 -26.17 10.12
CA THR A 204 11.53 -27.11 9.29
C THR A 204 11.98 -28.23 10.21
N THR A 205 11.02 -28.99 10.74
CA THR A 205 11.30 -30.25 11.42
C THR A 205 11.05 -31.46 10.54
N GLU A 206 10.65 -31.26 9.28
CA GLU A 206 10.45 -32.38 8.36
C GLU A 206 11.17 -32.10 7.03
N ASN A 207 12.08 -32.99 6.65
CA ASN A 207 12.89 -32.94 5.44
C ASN A 207 12.01 -32.89 4.18
N ASP A 208 11.82 -31.71 3.60
CA ASP A 208 11.14 -31.49 2.33
C ASP A 208 12.11 -31.59 1.12
N SER A 209 13.00 -32.58 1.11
CA SER A 209 13.76 -32.89 -0.10
C SER A 209 12.91 -33.71 -1.06
N GLU A 210 12.97 -33.37 -2.34
CA GLU A 210 12.39 -34.15 -3.43
C GLU A 210 13.18 -35.47 -3.57
N GLU A 211 12.86 -36.45 -2.73
CA GLU A 211 13.54 -37.75 -2.72
C GLU A 211 13.25 -38.49 -4.02
N THR A 212 14.28 -38.59 -4.86
CA THR A 212 14.27 -39.33 -6.10
C THR A 212 14.45 -40.81 -5.80
N THR A 213 13.67 -41.63 -6.51
CA THR A 213 13.69 -43.11 -6.60
C THR A 213 13.01 -43.90 -5.45
N SER A 214 11.87 -44.52 -5.80
CA SER A 214 11.05 -45.47 -5.02
C SER A 214 10.23 -44.95 -3.83
N ALA A 215 9.57 -43.80 -3.99
CA ALA A 215 8.53 -43.37 -3.06
C ALA A 215 7.15 -43.89 -3.53
N THR A 216 6.47 -44.67 -2.67
CA THR A 216 5.09 -45.16 -2.83
C THR A 216 4.15 -44.04 -3.28
N VAL A 217 3.12 -44.34 -4.09
CA VAL A 217 2.11 -43.37 -4.58
C VAL A 217 1.58 -42.48 -3.45
N GLU A 218 1.36 -43.06 -2.28
CA GLU A 218 0.95 -42.37 -1.05
C GLU A 218 1.92 -41.25 -0.63
N LYS A 219 3.24 -41.48 -0.67
CA LYS A 219 4.26 -40.49 -0.30
C LYS A 219 4.24 -39.30 -1.27
N LYS A 220 4.09 -39.57 -2.58
CA LYS A 220 3.98 -38.52 -3.62
C LYS A 220 2.72 -37.68 -3.42
N ILE A 221 1.58 -38.31 -3.15
CA ILE A 221 0.32 -37.62 -2.84
C ILE A 221 0.49 -36.73 -1.60
N LYS A 222 1.08 -37.25 -0.52
CA LYS A 222 1.33 -36.47 0.71
C LYS A 222 2.24 -35.28 0.45
N TYR A 223 3.31 -35.46 -0.33
CA TYR A 223 4.21 -34.38 -0.73
C TYR A 223 3.48 -33.28 -1.49
N VAL A 224 2.75 -33.64 -2.55
CA VAL A 224 1.99 -32.69 -3.37
C VAL A 224 0.95 -31.93 -2.54
N LEU A 225 0.16 -32.63 -1.72
CA LEU A 225 -0.83 -31.99 -0.86
C LEU A 225 -0.20 -31.04 0.16
N ARG A 226 0.96 -31.40 0.75
CA ARG A 226 1.70 -30.50 1.64
C ARG A 226 2.17 -29.25 0.90
N LYS A 227 2.70 -29.41 -0.31
CA LYS A 227 3.17 -28.30 -1.16
C LYS A 227 2.02 -27.36 -1.53
N CYS A 228 0.88 -27.89 -1.97
CA CYS A 228 -0.34 -27.12 -2.24
C CYS A 228 -0.81 -26.34 -1.01
N ARG A 229 -0.97 -27.01 0.14
CA ARG A 229 -1.41 -26.36 1.39
C ARG A 229 -0.47 -25.24 1.83
N ARG A 230 0.84 -25.48 1.71
CA ARG A 230 1.85 -24.48 2.04
C ARG A 230 1.78 -23.30 1.09
N LEU A 231 1.70 -23.54 -0.21
CA LEU A 231 1.59 -22.45 -1.18
C LEU A 231 0.31 -21.63 -0.96
N VAL A 232 -0.84 -22.29 -0.77
CA VAL A 232 -2.10 -21.62 -0.44
C VAL A 232 -1.98 -20.81 0.83
N SER A 233 -1.42 -21.39 1.89
CA SER A 233 -1.22 -20.71 3.17
C SER A 233 -0.29 -19.50 3.02
N THR A 234 0.88 -19.69 2.40
CA THR A 234 1.84 -18.62 2.12
C THR A 234 1.21 -17.49 1.32
N ILE A 235 0.44 -17.82 0.28
CA ILE A 235 -0.27 -16.82 -0.50
C ILE A 235 -1.30 -16.08 0.36
N LYS A 236 -2.13 -16.79 1.14
CA LYS A 236 -3.21 -16.17 1.92
C LYS A 236 -2.73 -15.32 3.09
N TYR A 237 -1.62 -15.69 3.70
CA TYR A 237 -1.07 -14.99 4.86
C TYR A 237 -0.01 -13.96 4.50
N SER A 238 0.42 -13.89 3.23
CA SER A 238 1.32 -12.84 2.76
C SER A 238 0.54 -11.73 2.09
N ASN A 239 0.62 -10.53 2.65
CA ASN A 239 0.01 -9.34 2.06
C ASN A 239 0.60 -9.02 0.69
N VAL A 240 1.92 -9.19 0.51
CA VAL A 240 2.62 -9.02 -0.78
C VAL A 240 1.97 -9.87 -1.86
N PHE A 241 1.74 -11.16 -1.56
CA PHE A 241 1.12 -12.06 -2.54
C PHE A 241 -0.35 -11.74 -2.75
N GLN A 242 -1.14 -11.44 -1.70
CA GLN A 242 -2.55 -11.08 -1.86
C GLN A 242 -2.75 -9.88 -2.78
N LEU A 243 -1.89 -8.88 -2.68
CA LEU A 243 -1.93 -7.67 -3.52
C LEU A 243 -1.54 -7.96 -4.96
N PHE A 244 -0.39 -8.63 -5.16
CA PHE A 244 0.05 -9.05 -6.48
C PHE A 244 -0.99 -9.94 -7.19
N LEU A 245 -1.63 -10.85 -6.45
CA LEU A 245 -2.71 -11.67 -6.96
C LEU A 245 -3.95 -10.86 -7.32
N ARG A 246 -4.28 -9.79 -6.60
CA ARG A 246 -5.44 -8.94 -6.92
C ARG A 246 -5.31 -8.33 -8.31
N ASP A 247 -4.14 -7.78 -8.62
CA ASP A 247 -3.87 -7.17 -9.94
C ASP A 247 -3.92 -8.22 -11.04
N LEU A 248 -3.26 -9.36 -10.85
CA LEU A 248 -3.27 -10.45 -11.83
C LEU A 248 -4.65 -11.09 -12.02
N ILE A 249 -5.46 -11.21 -10.96
CA ILE A 249 -6.83 -11.71 -11.06
C ILE A 249 -7.67 -10.73 -11.90
N GLN A 250 -7.50 -9.42 -11.69
CA GLN A 250 -8.21 -8.40 -12.44
C GLN A 250 -7.85 -8.46 -13.94
N GLU A 251 -6.56 -8.51 -14.26
CA GLU A 251 -6.08 -8.70 -15.64
C GLU A 251 -6.60 -10.00 -16.27
N TYR A 252 -6.49 -11.12 -15.55
CA TYR A 252 -6.94 -12.42 -16.03
C TYR A 252 -8.45 -12.45 -16.30
N ASN A 253 -9.25 -11.88 -15.39
CA ASN A 253 -10.71 -11.81 -15.52
C ASN A 253 -11.18 -10.89 -16.65
N ASN A 254 -10.37 -9.88 -17.01
CA ASN A 254 -10.63 -8.99 -18.15
C ASN A 254 -10.26 -9.66 -19.47
N ALA A 255 -9.20 -10.47 -19.49
CA ALA A 255 -8.70 -11.15 -20.69
C ALA A 255 -9.40 -12.48 -21.02
N ASN A 256 -10.09 -13.12 -20.06
CA ASN A 256 -10.63 -14.48 -20.23
C ASN A 256 -12.12 -14.57 -19.86
N GLY A 257 -12.85 -15.49 -20.52
CA GLY A 257 -14.27 -15.73 -20.25
C GLY A 257 -14.58 -16.43 -18.92
N ILE A 258 -13.58 -17.06 -18.28
CA ILE A 258 -13.73 -17.72 -16.97
C ILE A 258 -13.27 -16.75 -15.88
N LYS A 259 -14.23 -16.22 -15.11
CA LYS A 259 -13.95 -15.32 -14.00
C LYS A 259 -13.59 -16.08 -12.73
N ILE A 260 -12.47 -15.72 -12.12
CA ILE A 260 -12.08 -16.16 -10.79
C ILE A 260 -12.92 -15.38 -9.79
N LYS A 261 -13.98 -16.02 -9.30
CA LYS A 261 -14.97 -15.42 -8.39
C LYS A 261 -14.69 -15.67 -6.90
N ARG A 262 -13.82 -16.63 -6.60
CA ARG A 262 -13.53 -17.09 -5.23
C ARG A 262 -12.03 -16.95 -4.96
N SER A 263 -11.69 -16.60 -3.73
CA SER A 263 -10.29 -16.62 -3.26
C SER A 263 -9.81 -18.07 -3.09
N LEU A 264 -8.49 -18.26 -3.03
CA LEU A 264 -7.89 -19.53 -2.64
C LEU A 264 -8.48 -20.00 -1.31
N GLN A 265 -8.86 -21.28 -1.23
CA GLN A 265 -9.49 -21.87 -0.05
C GLN A 265 -8.44 -22.57 0.81
N LEU A 266 -8.50 -22.39 2.15
CA LEU A 266 -7.63 -23.12 3.06
C LEU A 266 -8.16 -24.54 3.26
N ASP A 267 -7.24 -25.50 3.31
CA ASP A 267 -7.57 -26.84 3.78
C ASP A 267 -7.56 -26.85 5.32
N VAL A 268 -8.76 -26.88 5.89
CA VAL A 268 -8.99 -26.89 7.35
C VAL A 268 -8.64 -28.26 7.96
N ARG A 269 -8.47 -29.31 7.14
CA ARG A 269 -8.12 -30.70 7.48
C ARG A 269 -9.11 -31.45 8.38
N THR A 270 -9.83 -30.74 9.25
CA THR A 270 -10.89 -31.28 10.10
C THR A 270 -12.26 -31.27 9.41
N LEU A 271 -12.38 -30.50 8.31
CA LEU A 271 -13.58 -30.47 7.49
C LEU A 271 -13.43 -31.39 6.29
N TRP A 272 -14.37 -32.31 6.16
CA TRP A 272 -14.28 -33.50 5.31
C TRP A 272 -14.08 -33.19 3.81
N ASN A 273 -14.71 -32.13 3.29
CA ASN A 273 -14.57 -31.70 1.89
C ASN A 273 -13.56 -30.55 1.68
N SER A 274 -12.87 -30.08 2.72
CA SER A 274 -12.02 -28.87 2.61
C SER A 274 -10.82 -29.05 1.68
N THR A 275 -10.24 -30.26 1.62
CA THR A 275 -9.18 -30.57 0.65
C THR A 275 -9.68 -30.51 -0.78
N HIS A 276 -10.90 -31.00 -1.07
CA HIS A 276 -11.48 -30.92 -2.42
C HIS A 276 -11.65 -29.46 -2.87
N TYR A 277 -12.27 -28.61 -2.04
CA TYR A 277 -12.47 -27.19 -2.38
C TYR A 277 -11.16 -26.40 -2.46
N MET A 278 -10.15 -26.73 -1.64
CA MET A 278 -8.81 -26.17 -1.80
C MET A 278 -8.24 -26.52 -3.17
N LEU A 279 -8.26 -27.79 -3.58
CA LEU A 279 -7.67 -28.23 -4.86
C LEU A 279 -8.44 -27.68 -6.07
N GLU A 280 -9.76 -27.61 -5.99
CA GLU A 280 -10.61 -26.99 -7.02
C GLU A 280 -10.21 -25.52 -7.24
N ALA A 281 -10.15 -24.74 -6.15
CA ALA A 281 -9.71 -23.35 -6.22
C ALA A 281 -8.26 -23.23 -6.70
N PHE A 282 -7.38 -24.14 -6.25
CA PHE A 282 -5.96 -24.11 -6.59
C PHE A 282 -5.70 -24.35 -8.08
N ILE A 283 -6.46 -25.26 -8.73
CA ILE A 283 -6.39 -25.49 -10.17
C ILE A 283 -6.84 -24.26 -10.95
N ILE A 284 -7.94 -23.62 -10.53
CA ILE A 284 -8.43 -22.37 -11.17
C ILE A 284 -7.35 -21.28 -11.12
N PHE A 285 -6.58 -21.21 -10.03
CA PHE A 285 -5.51 -20.24 -9.85
C PHE A 285 -4.20 -20.58 -10.56
N ARG A 286 -4.07 -21.75 -11.19
CA ARG A 286 -2.83 -22.20 -11.84
C ARG A 286 -2.18 -21.14 -12.75
N PRO A 287 -2.90 -20.47 -13.68
CA PRO A 287 -2.29 -19.45 -14.54
C PRO A 287 -1.71 -18.27 -13.75
N ILE A 288 -2.34 -17.89 -12.65
CA ILE A 288 -1.88 -16.80 -11.80
C ILE A 288 -0.68 -17.23 -10.96
N ILE A 289 -0.73 -18.45 -10.42
CA ILE A 289 0.40 -19.02 -9.67
C ILE A 289 1.63 -19.13 -10.56
N ASP A 290 1.48 -19.63 -11.78
CA ASP A 290 2.60 -19.71 -12.75
C ASP A 290 3.15 -18.31 -13.09
N ASN A 291 2.28 -17.29 -13.19
CA ASN A 291 2.69 -15.90 -13.40
C ASN A 291 3.42 -15.31 -12.18
N LEU A 292 2.95 -15.63 -10.96
CA LEU A 292 3.64 -15.30 -9.71
C LEU A 292 5.06 -15.85 -9.73
N PHE A 293 5.26 -17.13 -10.03
CA PHE A 293 6.60 -17.73 -10.09
C PHE A 293 7.51 -17.11 -11.16
N LYS A 294 6.98 -16.74 -12.32
CA LYS A 294 7.72 -16.01 -13.36
C LYS A 294 8.20 -14.62 -12.91
N ASN A 295 7.46 -13.96 -12.01
CA ASN A 295 7.75 -12.62 -11.56
C ASN A 295 8.32 -12.53 -10.14
N ILE A 296 8.63 -13.66 -9.47
CA ILE A 296 9.19 -13.68 -8.10
C ILE A 296 10.38 -12.74 -7.93
N ARG A 297 11.27 -12.65 -8.93
CA ARG A 297 12.47 -11.80 -8.86
C ARG A 297 12.18 -10.31 -9.00
N LYS A 298 11.02 -9.95 -9.53
CA LYS A 298 10.54 -8.56 -9.61
C LYS A 298 9.72 -8.17 -8.38
N MET A 299 9.34 -9.13 -7.56
CA MET A 299 8.68 -8.89 -6.27
C MET A 299 9.73 -8.46 -5.26
N ASN A 300 9.39 -7.49 -4.41
CA ASN A 300 10.24 -6.97 -3.35
C ASN A 300 10.35 -7.96 -2.17
N LEU A 301 10.87 -9.16 -2.43
CA LEU A 301 11.07 -10.22 -1.47
C LEU A 301 12.53 -10.23 -1.00
N SER A 302 12.76 -10.48 0.30
CA SER A 302 14.11 -10.80 0.76
C SER A 302 14.64 -12.05 0.05
N LYS A 303 15.97 -12.17 -0.08
CA LYS A 303 16.62 -13.36 -0.66
C LYS A 303 16.14 -14.66 -0.01
N LYS A 304 15.87 -14.64 1.30
CA LYS A 304 15.38 -15.79 2.05
C LYS A 304 13.93 -16.13 1.71
N GLN A 305 13.05 -15.13 1.60
CA GLN A 305 11.65 -15.32 1.18
C GLN A 305 11.57 -15.84 -0.25
N ALA A 306 12.30 -15.23 -1.19
CA ALA A 306 12.36 -15.67 -2.58
C ALA A 306 12.81 -17.15 -2.67
N ASN A 307 13.88 -17.52 -1.96
CA ASN A 307 14.37 -18.91 -1.93
C ASN A 307 13.37 -19.90 -1.32
N ASN A 308 12.65 -19.50 -0.26
CA ASN A 308 11.61 -20.33 0.34
C ASN A 308 10.41 -20.52 -0.59
N LEU A 309 10.04 -19.46 -1.32
CA LEU A 309 8.95 -19.50 -2.26
C LEU A 309 9.29 -20.36 -3.47
N THR A 310 10.49 -20.24 -4.06
CA THR A 310 10.92 -21.09 -5.19
C THR A 310 10.87 -22.58 -4.84
N LYS A 311 11.12 -22.97 -3.58
CA LYS A 311 10.94 -24.37 -3.14
C LYS A 311 9.48 -24.86 -3.22
N LEU A 312 8.51 -23.95 -3.17
CA LEU A 312 7.09 -24.23 -3.29
C LEU A 312 6.60 -24.25 -4.75
N GLU A 313 7.45 -23.98 -5.73
CA GLU A 313 7.09 -24.02 -7.15
C GLU A 313 6.62 -25.40 -7.59
N MET A 314 5.46 -25.47 -8.23
CA MET A 314 4.83 -26.72 -8.63
C MET A 314 5.37 -27.18 -9.98
N SER A 315 6.00 -28.36 -10.03
CA SER A 315 6.40 -28.99 -11.30
C SER A 315 5.17 -29.49 -12.08
N SER A 316 5.32 -29.73 -13.38
CA SER A 316 4.25 -30.29 -14.23
C SER A 316 3.68 -31.58 -13.65
N THR A 317 4.54 -32.50 -13.22
CA THR A 317 4.12 -33.76 -12.57
C THR A 317 3.35 -33.53 -11.27
N CYS A 318 3.65 -32.49 -10.51
CA CYS A 318 2.87 -32.16 -9.30
C CYS A 318 1.47 -31.67 -9.68
N TRP A 319 1.35 -30.86 -10.73
CA TRP A 319 0.04 -30.42 -11.26
C TRP A 319 -0.79 -31.60 -11.76
N ASP A 320 -0.19 -32.56 -12.46
CA ASP A 320 -0.89 -33.77 -12.92
C ASP A 320 -1.47 -34.56 -11.74
N ILE A 321 -0.70 -34.67 -10.64
CA ILE A 321 -1.16 -35.33 -9.41
C ILE A 321 -2.32 -34.56 -8.77
N VAL A 322 -2.29 -33.22 -8.75
CA VAL A 322 -3.39 -32.40 -8.22
C VAL A 322 -4.68 -32.63 -9.02
N GLU A 323 -4.59 -32.65 -10.34
CA GLU A 323 -5.74 -32.90 -11.22
C GLU A 323 -6.29 -34.32 -11.04
N LEU A 324 -5.43 -35.33 -10.90
CA LEU A 324 -5.83 -36.70 -10.59
C LEU A 324 -6.50 -36.80 -9.21
N LEU A 325 -5.95 -36.14 -8.19
CA LEU A 325 -6.53 -36.11 -6.86
C LEU A 325 -7.91 -35.46 -6.86
N LEU A 326 -8.10 -34.36 -7.58
CA LEU A 326 -9.42 -33.72 -7.67
C LEU A 326 -10.46 -34.63 -8.33
N LYS A 327 -10.08 -35.43 -9.33
CA LYS A 327 -10.98 -36.41 -9.97
C LYS A 327 -11.37 -37.56 -9.05
N VAL A 328 -10.47 -37.96 -8.15
CA VAL A 328 -10.71 -39.05 -7.18
C VAL A 328 -11.50 -38.54 -5.97
N LEU A 329 -11.26 -37.30 -5.56
CA LEU A 329 -11.98 -36.65 -4.47
C LEU A 329 -13.36 -36.20 -4.97
N THR A 330 -14.38 -37.00 -4.74
CA THR A 330 -15.76 -36.58 -4.98
C THR A 330 -16.22 -35.66 -3.84
N PRO A 331 -16.77 -34.47 -4.12
CA PRO A 331 -17.46 -33.70 -3.10
C PRO A 331 -18.73 -34.46 -2.72
N PHE A 332 -18.88 -34.73 -1.43
CA PHE A 332 -20.09 -35.35 -0.89
C PHE A 332 -21.10 -34.29 -0.48
#